data_AF-A0AA39N0X3-F1
#
_entry.id   AF-A0AA39N0X3-F1
#
_cell.length_a   1.000
_cell.length_b   1.000
_cell.length_c   1.000
_cell.angle_alpha   90.00
_cell.angle_beta   90.00
_cell.angle_gamma   90.00
#
_symmetry.space_group_name_H-M   'P 1'
#
loop_
_entity.id
_entity.type
_entity.pdbx_description
1 polymer ?
#
loop_
_entity_poly.entity_id
_entity_poly.type
_entity_poly.pdbx_seq_one_letter_code
_entity_poly.pdbx_strand_id
1 'polypeptide(L)'
;MGIRNMPWEDWIELDDQFDTYHRICERRIRTQGENVVRVLPARPIVGSGASAAIELVHELSEYLHKRYPAAFQVTRVEGAIKTIRILPLDVTYELPPALLSRSKGTSPPFLRKVEAGEAEEAMKIAALLVQDDLALMVEGSDGRYYFQAGAICVPGFWRMRDKIGLPLDEIHLSGNVPQYREKLHTSFERFFRRLPVDKPVIRNNYFVQVVRPQGQDRGVEDDLVDPEELAWSTTTNGPEGEFAHGHPAHPPERPLVSSETLRLRTERQTLRRLPLSGAVLFTIRTYVIPIEQLAKEPGVPARMASAVRSWPESVETYKGKELYGSILVDYLDKCAQEQAERGVKEDPAKSYPF
;
A
#
# COMPACT_ATOMS: atom_id res chain seq x y z
N MET A 1 1.85 -17.60 -2.25
CA MET A 1 2.23 -16.29 -1.65
C MET A 1 3.06 -15.41 -2.59
N GLY A 2 3.75 -15.95 -3.62
CA GLY A 2 4.44 -15.13 -4.61
C GLY A 2 5.52 -14.21 -4.02
N ILE A 3 6.00 -14.53 -2.80
CA ILE A 3 7.01 -13.76 -2.11
C ILE A 3 8.37 -14.10 -2.73
N ARG A 4 9.15 -13.06 -2.97
CA ARG A 4 10.51 -13.12 -3.52
C ARG A 4 11.39 -12.16 -2.75
N ASN A 5 12.70 -12.39 -2.76
CA ASN A 5 13.65 -11.45 -2.18
C ASN A 5 13.56 -10.11 -2.91
N MET A 6 13.69 -9.03 -2.17
CA MET A 6 13.71 -7.67 -2.72
C MET A 6 15.14 -7.12 -2.63
N PRO A 7 15.77 -6.74 -3.76
CA PRO A 7 16.99 -5.94 -3.74
C PRO A 7 16.79 -4.66 -2.93
N TRP A 8 17.86 -4.16 -2.31
CA TRP A 8 17.73 -3.00 -1.41
C TRP A 8 17.35 -1.74 -2.19
N GLU A 9 17.93 -1.56 -3.37
CA GLU A 9 17.69 -0.48 -4.33
C GLU A 9 16.26 -0.39 -4.86
N ASP A 10 15.46 -1.44 -4.61
CA ASP A 10 14.06 -1.57 -5.00
C ASP A 10 13.12 -1.33 -3.81
N TRP A 11 13.58 -0.87 -2.64
CA TRP A 11 12.69 -0.73 -1.49
C TRP A 11 11.50 0.21 -1.78
N ILE A 12 11.78 1.47 -2.12
CA ILE A 12 10.77 2.45 -2.52
C ILE A 12 10.99 2.86 -3.98
N GLU A 13 9.96 2.68 -4.79
CA GLU A 13 9.91 3.03 -6.21
C GLU A 13 8.99 4.23 -6.41
N LEU A 14 9.58 5.38 -6.73
CA LEU A 14 8.83 6.60 -7.05
C LEU A 14 8.70 6.74 -8.57
N ASP A 15 7.57 7.24 -9.03
CA ASP A 15 7.31 7.52 -10.44
C ASP A 15 6.84 8.96 -10.68
N ASP A 16 6.44 9.24 -11.91
CA ASP A 16 5.99 10.54 -12.37
C ASP A 16 4.66 10.98 -11.78
N GLN A 17 3.95 10.10 -11.05
CA GLN A 17 2.71 10.42 -10.34
C GLN A 17 2.96 10.87 -8.88
N PHE A 18 4.21 11.05 -8.46
CA PHE A 18 4.55 11.40 -7.08
C PHE A 18 3.77 12.61 -6.55
N ASP A 19 3.62 13.67 -7.35
CA ASP A 19 2.89 14.89 -6.98
C ASP A 19 1.40 14.61 -6.70
N THR A 20 0.81 13.70 -7.46
CA THR A 20 -0.61 13.35 -7.40
C THR A 20 -0.87 12.54 -6.13
N TYR A 21 -0.03 11.55 -5.86
CA TYR A 21 -0.10 10.77 -4.61
C TYR A 21 0.14 11.66 -3.39
N HIS A 22 1.12 12.56 -3.44
CA HIS A 22 1.40 13.51 -2.37
C HIS A 22 0.16 14.36 -2.04
N ARG A 23 -0.46 14.98 -3.06
CA ARG A 23 -1.68 15.79 -2.87
C ARG A 23 -2.86 15.00 -2.31
N ILE A 24 -3.05 13.75 -2.78
CA ILE A 24 -4.09 12.86 -2.27
C ILE A 24 -3.82 12.51 -0.80
N CYS A 25 -2.60 12.10 -0.47
CA CYS A 25 -2.20 11.76 0.90
C CYS A 25 -2.35 12.97 1.83
N GLU A 26 -1.83 14.14 1.46
CA GLU A 26 -1.94 15.37 2.24
C GLU A 26 -3.40 15.74 2.54
N ARG A 27 -4.24 15.71 1.50
CA ARG A 27 -5.68 15.95 1.64
C ARG A 27 -6.30 14.96 2.60
N ARG A 28 -6.04 13.67 2.45
CA ARG A 28 -6.64 12.64 3.30
C ARG A 28 -6.17 12.72 4.74
N ILE A 29 -4.89 12.98 4.98
CA ILE A 29 -4.36 13.21 6.33
C ILE A 29 -5.11 14.38 6.97
N ARG A 30 -5.32 15.48 6.23
CA ARG A 30 -6.04 16.67 6.70
C ARG A 30 -7.53 16.41 6.98
N THR A 31 -8.22 15.66 6.12
CA THR A 31 -9.68 15.47 6.23
C THR A 31 -10.11 14.26 7.04
N GLN A 32 -9.29 13.21 7.11
CA GLN A 32 -9.61 11.94 7.78
C GLN A 32 -8.83 11.73 9.09
N GLY A 33 -7.73 12.44 9.32
CA GLY A 33 -6.97 12.41 10.57
C GLY A 33 -6.61 10.99 11.04
N GLU A 34 -7.03 10.64 12.25
CA GLU A 34 -6.77 9.33 12.87
C GLU A 34 -7.30 8.12 12.09
N ASN A 35 -8.24 8.33 11.15
CA ASN A 35 -8.76 7.24 10.33
C ASN A 35 -7.73 6.73 9.30
N VAL A 36 -6.75 7.57 8.92
CA VAL A 36 -5.73 7.25 7.91
C VAL A 36 -4.30 7.32 8.44
N VAL A 37 -4.02 8.11 9.49
CA VAL A 37 -2.71 8.09 10.17
C VAL A 37 -2.89 7.95 11.66
N ARG A 38 -2.29 6.92 12.26
CA ARG A 38 -2.44 6.66 13.69
C ARG A 38 -1.27 5.88 14.25
N VAL A 39 -0.89 6.19 15.50
CA VAL A 39 0.08 5.44 16.28
C VAL A 39 -0.57 5.03 17.60
N LEU A 40 -0.67 3.73 17.85
CA LEU A 40 -1.30 3.22 19.05
C LEU A 40 -0.32 3.20 20.24
N PRO A 41 -0.81 3.46 21.47
CA PRO A 41 -0.02 3.29 22.68
C PRO A 41 0.24 1.82 22.98
N ALA A 42 1.14 1.56 23.93
CA ALA A 42 1.38 0.20 24.41
C ALA A 42 0.13 -0.37 25.09
N ARG A 43 -0.08 -1.67 24.92
CA ARG A 43 -1.12 -2.48 25.60
C ARG A 43 -0.43 -3.67 26.30
N PRO A 44 -1.08 -4.37 27.24
CA PRO A 44 -0.43 -5.42 28.03
C PRO A 44 0.33 -6.50 27.22
N ILE A 45 -0.15 -6.84 26.02
CA ILE A 45 0.43 -7.88 25.17
C ILE A 45 1.46 -7.32 24.19
N VAL A 46 1.43 -6.03 23.86
CA VAL A 46 2.24 -5.48 22.76
C VAL A 46 2.59 -4.01 22.96
N GLY A 47 3.84 -3.66 22.64
CA GLY A 47 4.35 -2.29 22.72
C GLY A 47 3.67 -1.32 21.76
N SER A 48 3.93 -0.02 21.96
CA SER A 48 3.49 1.04 21.06
C SER A 48 4.20 0.98 19.71
N GLY A 49 3.57 1.47 18.65
CA GLY A 49 4.22 1.72 17.36
C GLY A 49 5.16 2.94 17.34
N ALA A 50 5.27 3.70 18.44
CA ALA A 50 5.94 4.99 18.47
C ALA A 50 7.41 4.97 18.06
N SER A 51 8.21 4.06 18.62
CA SER A 51 9.63 3.94 18.26
C SER A 51 9.81 3.56 16.79
N ALA A 52 8.96 2.67 16.27
CA ALA A 52 9.00 2.24 14.88
C ALA A 52 8.64 3.36 13.91
N ALA A 53 7.72 4.27 14.27
CA ALA A 53 7.37 5.43 13.46
C ALA A 53 8.55 6.41 13.30
N ILE A 54 9.26 6.71 14.39
CA ILE A 54 10.46 7.56 14.36
C ILE A 54 11.57 6.90 13.55
N GLU A 55 11.82 5.62 13.77
CA GLU A 55 12.81 4.90 12.98
C GLU A 55 12.46 4.91 11.49
N LEU A 56 11.20 4.65 11.15
CA LEU A 56 10.73 4.60 9.76
C LEU A 56 10.99 5.91 9.01
N VAL A 57 10.61 7.06 9.58
CA VAL A 57 10.75 8.34 8.86
C VAL A 57 12.23 8.68 8.62
N HIS A 58 13.12 8.33 9.55
CA HIS A 58 14.56 8.52 9.37
C HIS A 58 15.14 7.54 8.35
N GLU A 59 14.76 6.26 8.39
CA GLU A 59 15.18 5.24 7.42
C GLU A 59 14.72 5.58 6.00
N LEU A 60 13.48 6.03 5.83
CA LEU A 60 12.96 6.51 4.54
C LEU A 60 13.72 7.75 4.08
N SER A 61 13.96 8.72 4.96
CA SER A 61 14.68 9.94 4.60
C SER A 61 16.12 9.65 4.15
N GLU A 62 16.81 8.74 4.83
CA GLU A 62 18.14 8.26 4.42
C GLU A 62 18.09 7.55 3.05
N TYR A 63 17.11 6.67 2.85
CA TYR A 63 16.95 5.93 1.61
C TYR A 63 16.66 6.86 0.43
N LEU A 64 15.64 7.72 0.56
CA LEU A 64 15.15 8.58 -0.51
C LEU A 64 16.19 9.60 -0.95
N HIS A 65 16.89 10.24 0.00
CA HIS A 65 17.97 11.17 -0.34
C HIS A 65 19.12 10.51 -1.09
N LYS A 66 19.48 9.26 -0.74
CA LYS A 66 20.54 8.51 -1.43
C LYS A 66 20.09 7.97 -2.79
N ARG A 67 18.86 7.45 -2.88
CA ARG A 67 18.32 6.80 -4.07
C ARG A 67 17.82 7.79 -5.13
N TYR A 68 17.31 8.94 -4.70
CA TYR A 68 16.73 9.99 -5.53
C TYR A 68 17.32 11.38 -5.16
N PRO A 69 18.65 11.58 -5.27
CA PRO A 69 19.30 12.82 -4.83
C PRO A 69 18.86 14.07 -5.61
N ALA A 70 18.32 13.89 -6.83
CA ALA A 70 17.74 14.97 -7.63
C ALA A 70 16.35 15.41 -7.14
N ALA A 71 15.66 14.60 -6.35
CA ALA A 71 14.34 14.89 -5.80
C ALA A 71 14.36 15.22 -4.31
N PHE A 72 15.33 14.70 -3.55
CA PHE A 72 15.39 14.86 -2.09
C PHE A 72 16.73 15.43 -1.61
N GLN A 73 16.65 16.45 -0.76
CA GLN A 73 17.81 17.04 -0.07
C GLN A 73 17.58 17.01 1.44
N VAL A 74 18.65 16.86 2.22
CA VAL A 74 18.56 16.76 3.68
C VAL A 74 19.51 17.72 4.37
N THR A 75 19.13 18.15 5.57
CA THR A 75 20.04 18.79 6.53
C THR A 75 20.27 17.86 7.71
N ARG A 76 21.39 18.01 8.42
CA ARG A 76 21.76 17.14 9.55
C ARG A 76 22.17 17.94 10.77
N VAL A 77 21.81 17.40 11.93
CA VAL A 77 22.26 17.87 13.25
C VAL A 77 22.73 16.66 14.05
N GLU A 78 23.95 16.72 14.56
CA GLU A 78 24.56 15.63 15.35
C GLU A 78 24.54 14.25 14.62
N GLY A 79 24.63 14.28 13.29
CA GLY A 79 24.66 13.08 12.43
C GLY A 79 23.29 12.57 11.99
N ALA A 80 22.21 12.94 12.67
CA ALA A 80 20.85 12.60 12.28
C ALA A 80 20.27 13.59 11.26
N ILE A 81 19.36 13.14 10.39
CA ILE A 81 18.62 14.03 9.48
C ILE A 81 17.69 14.90 10.32
N LYS A 82 17.77 16.22 10.13
CA LYS A 82 16.91 17.20 10.79
C LYS A 82 15.78 17.66 9.90
N THR A 83 16.06 17.92 8.63
CA THR A 83 15.03 18.25 7.63
C THR A 83 15.26 17.46 6.36
N ILE A 84 14.16 17.21 5.63
CA ILE A 84 14.16 16.65 4.29
C ILE A 84 13.28 17.54 3.39
N ARG A 85 13.83 17.97 2.27
CA ARG A 85 13.16 18.78 1.25
C ARG A 85 12.86 17.93 0.02
N ILE A 86 11.62 18.01 -0.44
CA ILE A 86 11.16 17.46 -1.72
C ILE A 86 11.28 18.57 -2.76
N LEU A 87 12.29 18.48 -3.61
CA LEU A 87 12.63 19.54 -4.57
C LEU A 87 11.52 19.80 -5.60
N PRO A 88 10.90 18.78 -6.24
CA PRO A 88 9.86 19.04 -7.24
C PRO A 88 8.60 19.71 -6.69
N LEU A 89 8.32 19.56 -5.39
CA LEU A 89 7.14 20.12 -4.72
C LEU A 89 7.44 21.38 -3.92
N ASP A 90 8.72 21.77 -3.83
CA ASP A 90 9.20 22.87 -2.99
C ASP A 90 8.72 22.84 -1.53
N VAL A 91 8.60 21.64 -0.95
CA VAL A 91 8.19 21.44 0.46
C VAL A 91 9.33 20.89 1.29
N THR A 92 9.45 21.36 2.54
CA THR A 92 10.44 20.88 3.51
C THR A 92 9.75 20.39 4.76
N TYR A 93 10.09 19.18 5.21
CA TYR A 93 9.63 18.61 6.46
C TYR A 93 10.75 18.62 7.50
N GLU A 94 10.42 19.05 8.71
CA GLU A 94 11.29 18.93 9.88
C GLU A 94 11.02 17.59 10.56
N LEU A 95 12.04 16.73 10.61
CA LEU A 95 11.89 15.43 11.24
C LEU A 95 11.90 15.57 12.77
N PRO A 96 11.08 14.77 13.46
CA PRO A 96 11.26 14.57 14.89
C PRO A 96 12.64 13.97 15.20
N PRO A 97 13.20 14.21 16.40
CA PRO A 97 14.50 13.66 16.81
C PRO A 97 14.67 12.16 16.50
N ALA A 98 15.88 11.75 16.09
CA ALA A 98 16.14 10.34 15.80
C ALA A 98 15.90 9.45 17.04
N LEU A 99 15.54 8.18 16.79
CA LEU A 99 15.27 7.21 17.87
C LEU A 99 16.53 6.90 18.67
N LEU A 100 17.67 6.80 17.98
CA LEU A 100 18.98 6.55 18.61
C LEU A 100 19.54 7.87 19.14
N SER A 101 19.66 7.98 20.47
CA SER A 101 20.17 9.15 21.16
C SER A 101 21.54 8.89 21.80
N ARG A 102 22.31 9.96 21.98
CA ARG A 102 23.60 9.97 22.68
C ARG A 102 23.53 11.05 23.76
N SER A 103 23.88 10.71 25.00
CA SER A 103 24.14 11.75 26.00
C SER A 103 25.59 12.22 25.86
N LYS A 104 25.83 13.52 26.05
CA LYS A 104 27.21 14.06 26.06
C LYS A 104 28.01 13.36 27.17
N GLY A 105 28.99 12.55 26.76
CA GLY A 105 29.88 11.84 27.68
C GLY A 105 29.51 10.38 27.99
N THR A 106 28.39 9.84 27.48
CA THR A 106 28.07 8.41 27.63
C THR A 106 28.18 7.65 26.31
N SER A 107 28.99 6.59 26.33
CA SER A 107 28.92 5.46 25.40
C SER A 107 28.35 4.28 26.18
N PRO A 108 27.42 3.48 25.64
CA PRO A 108 26.91 3.41 24.27
C PRO A 108 25.65 4.28 24.01
N PRO A 109 25.26 4.49 22.73
CA PRO A 109 23.97 5.11 22.39
C PRO A 109 22.78 4.27 22.90
N PHE A 110 21.63 4.93 23.14
CA PHE A 110 20.42 4.29 23.65
C PHE A 110 19.18 4.70 22.83
N LEU A 111 18.15 3.86 22.83
CA LEU A 111 16.85 4.21 22.25
C LEU A 111 16.12 5.13 23.23
N ARG A 112 15.80 6.35 22.81
CA ARG A 112 15.06 7.29 23.66
C ARG A 112 13.59 6.92 23.74
N LYS A 113 12.90 7.45 24.75
CA LYS A 113 11.44 7.45 24.79
C LYS A 113 10.90 8.41 23.72
N VAL A 114 9.81 7.99 23.07
CA VAL A 114 9.11 8.75 22.03
C VAL A 114 7.73 9.11 22.56
N GLU A 115 7.35 10.38 22.42
CA GLU A 115 6.03 10.86 22.81
C GLU A 115 5.00 10.64 21.69
N ALA A 116 3.73 10.48 22.03
CA ALA A 116 2.70 10.06 21.08
C ALA A 116 2.56 11.03 19.89
N GLY A 117 2.49 12.34 20.16
CA GLY A 117 2.38 13.36 19.10
C GLY A 117 3.60 13.39 18.18
N GLU A 118 4.78 13.07 18.72
CA GLU A 118 6.01 12.97 17.93
C GLU A 118 5.96 11.80 16.93
N ALA A 119 5.49 10.64 17.40
CA ALA A 119 5.35 9.46 16.56
C ALA A 119 4.28 9.63 15.48
N GLU A 120 3.15 10.27 15.79
CA GLU A 120 2.13 10.56 14.79
C GLU A 120 2.64 11.53 13.72
N GLU A 121 3.39 12.56 14.12
CA GLU A 121 4.01 13.48 13.16
C GLU A 121 5.02 12.74 12.27
N ALA A 122 5.83 11.84 12.84
CA ALA A 122 6.73 11.00 12.06
C ALA A 122 5.98 10.13 11.03
N MET A 123 4.84 9.54 11.39
CA MET A 123 4.02 8.77 10.45
C MET A 123 3.40 9.63 9.34
N LYS A 124 2.94 10.85 9.66
CA LYS A 124 2.42 11.78 8.64
C LYS A 124 3.51 12.16 7.64
N ILE A 125 4.69 12.54 8.13
CA ILE A 125 5.82 12.88 7.27
C ILE A 125 6.21 11.67 6.43
N ALA A 126 6.33 10.48 7.03
CA ALA A 126 6.65 9.26 6.29
C ALA A 126 5.68 8.99 5.13
N ALA A 127 4.38 9.20 5.34
CA ALA A 127 3.34 9.06 4.32
C ALA A 127 3.48 10.08 3.17
N LEU A 128 3.99 11.28 3.45
CA LEU A 128 4.19 12.34 2.47
C LEU A 128 5.54 12.24 1.74
N LEU A 129 6.43 11.36 2.18
CA LEU A 129 7.72 11.11 1.52
C LEU A 129 7.64 10.04 0.43
N VAL A 130 6.59 9.23 0.40
CA VAL A 130 6.45 8.07 -0.49
C VAL A 130 5.05 7.97 -1.11
N GLN A 131 4.90 7.14 -2.13
CA GLN A 131 3.60 6.82 -2.76
C GLN A 131 2.97 5.54 -2.18
N ASP A 132 3.61 4.93 -1.19
CA ASP A 132 3.21 3.68 -0.55
C ASP A 132 2.35 3.97 0.68
N ASP A 133 1.31 3.18 0.89
CA ASP A 133 0.72 3.07 2.23
C ASP A 133 1.68 2.32 3.17
N LEU A 134 1.73 2.73 4.44
CA LEU A 134 2.71 2.26 5.42
C LEU A 134 2.00 1.62 6.61
N ALA A 135 2.32 0.36 6.92
CA ALA A 135 1.84 -0.33 8.12
C ALA A 135 3.01 -0.90 8.94
N LEU A 136 3.07 -0.53 10.22
CA LEU A 136 4.07 -1.01 11.17
C LEU A 136 3.46 -2.05 12.10
N MET A 137 4.07 -3.22 12.10
CA MET A 137 3.68 -4.34 12.93
C MET A 137 4.70 -4.59 14.03
N VAL A 138 4.24 -4.62 15.27
CA VAL A 138 5.07 -4.85 16.45
C VAL A 138 4.80 -6.24 16.99
N GLU A 139 5.85 -6.98 17.32
CA GLU A 139 5.74 -8.29 17.95
C GLU A 139 5.24 -8.13 19.39
N GLY A 140 4.19 -8.88 19.74
CA GLY A 140 3.67 -9.00 21.09
C GLY A 140 4.47 -10.02 21.91
N SER A 141 4.26 -10.00 23.22
CA SER A 141 4.83 -10.97 24.17
C SER A 141 4.35 -12.40 23.94
N ASP A 142 3.27 -12.58 23.18
CA ASP A 142 2.74 -13.87 22.72
C ASP A 142 3.35 -14.34 21.38
N GLY A 143 4.26 -13.56 20.80
CA GLY A 143 4.93 -13.87 19.53
C GLY A 143 4.10 -13.58 18.27
N ARG A 144 2.90 -12.98 18.42
CA ARG A 144 2.09 -12.50 17.29
C ARG A 144 2.47 -11.08 16.90
N TYR A 145 2.20 -10.70 15.66
CA TYR A 145 2.48 -9.35 15.15
C TYR A 145 1.20 -8.53 15.09
N TYR A 146 1.21 -7.34 15.69
CA TYR A 146 0.06 -6.46 15.78
C TYR A 146 0.28 -5.19 14.97
N PHE A 147 -0.71 -4.77 14.21
CA PHE A 147 -0.67 -3.51 13.48
C PHE A 147 -0.77 -2.33 14.46
N GLN A 148 0.36 -1.68 14.77
CA GLN A 148 0.45 -0.72 15.88
C GLN A 148 0.68 0.73 15.46
N ALA A 149 1.09 0.97 14.23
CA ALA A 149 1.15 2.32 13.66
C ALA A 149 0.98 2.23 12.15
N GLY A 150 0.30 3.19 11.55
CA GLY A 150 0.08 3.18 10.11
C GLY A 150 -0.22 4.55 9.53
N ALA A 151 0.07 4.68 8.25
CA ALA A 151 -0.37 5.75 7.38
C ALA A 151 -0.92 5.11 6.11
N ILE A 152 -2.25 4.97 6.04
CA ILE A 152 -2.98 4.27 4.99
C ILE A 152 -3.91 5.28 4.31
N CYS A 153 -3.37 5.98 3.32
CA CYS A 153 -4.05 7.02 2.57
C CYS A 153 -4.68 6.51 1.28
N VAL A 154 -4.18 5.41 0.69
CA VAL A 154 -4.69 4.88 -0.57
C VAL A 154 -5.11 3.40 -0.51
N PRO A 155 -5.92 2.96 0.49
CA PRO A 155 -6.16 1.54 0.72
C PRO A 155 -7.02 0.84 -0.34
N GLY A 156 -7.88 1.58 -1.04
CA GLY A 156 -8.80 1.06 -2.06
C GLY A 156 -9.96 0.20 -1.55
N PHE A 157 -9.71 -0.78 -0.66
CA PHE A 157 -10.64 -1.89 -0.36
C PHE A 157 -10.74 -2.29 1.12
N TRP A 158 -10.07 -1.57 2.02
CA TRP A 158 -10.12 -1.81 3.46
C TRP A 158 -9.84 -0.51 4.21
N ARG A 159 -10.25 -0.39 5.47
CA ARG A 159 -9.99 0.83 6.24
C ARG A 159 -9.02 0.53 7.37
N MET A 160 -8.04 1.42 7.56
CA MET A 160 -7.08 1.28 8.66
C MET A 160 -7.79 1.24 10.01
N ARG A 161 -8.79 2.10 10.23
CA ARG A 161 -9.57 2.16 11.47
C ARG A 161 -10.24 0.83 11.86
N ASP A 162 -10.52 -0.03 10.88
CA ASP A 162 -11.15 -1.35 11.13
C ASP A 162 -10.11 -2.41 11.51
N LYS A 163 -8.81 -2.17 11.24
CA LYS A 163 -7.73 -3.16 11.33
C LYS A 163 -6.65 -2.81 12.34
N ILE A 164 -6.46 -1.52 12.64
CA ILE A 164 -5.39 -1.07 13.51
C ILE A 164 -5.60 -1.62 14.93
N GLY A 165 -4.52 -2.13 15.52
CA GLY A 165 -4.50 -2.80 16.80
C GLY A 165 -4.82 -4.31 16.74
N LEU A 166 -5.28 -4.84 15.62
CA LEU A 166 -5.52 -6.26 15.48
C LEU A 166 -4.20 -7.04 15.23
N PRO A 167 -4.13 -8.29 15.69
CA PRO A 167 -3.07 -9.20 15.29
C PRO A 167 -3.24 -9.62 13.82
N LEU A 168 -2.12 -9.95 13.18
CA LEU A 168 -2.03 -10.16 11.74
C LEU A 168 -3.00 -11.22 11.21
N ASP A 169 -3.21 -12.31 11.94
CA ASP A 169 -4.16 -13.35 11.59
C ASP A 169 -5.62 -12.87 11.62
N GLU A 170 -5.98 -12.05 12.61
CA GLU A 170 -7.32 -11.49 12.72
C GLU A 170 -7.62 -10.47 11.61
N ILE A 171 -6.62 -9.71 11.17
CA ILE A 171 -6.73 -8.81 10.01
C ILE A 171 -7.15 -9.59 8.76
N HIS A 172 -6.53 -10.76 8.52
CA HIS A 172 -6.80 -11.61 7.35
C HIS A 172 -8.09 -12.42 7.49
N LEU A 173 -8.41 -12.91 8.70
CA LEU A 173 -9.66 -13.62 8.97
C LEU A 173 -10.87 -12.70 8.81
N SER A 174 -10.84 -11.51 9.42
CA SER A 174 -11.91 -10.51 9.26
C SER A 174 -11.97 -9.90 7.85
N GLY A 175 -10.92 -10.08 7.04
CA GLY A 175 -10.89 -9.72 5.63
C GLY A 175 -11.42 -10.79 4.70
N ASN A 176 -11.89 -11.94 5.20
CA ASN A 176 -12.37 -13.08 4.41
C ASN A 176 -11.38 -13.55 3.33
N VAL A 177 -10.07 -13.50 3.62
CA VAL A 177 -9.04 -13.92 2.66
C VAL A 177 -9.18 -15.42 2.38
N PRO A 178 -9.42 -15.83 1.11
CA PRO A 178 -9.68 -17.23 0.79
C PRO A 178 -8.52 -18.14 1.22
N GLN A 179 -8.86 -19.28 1.82
CA GLN A 179 -7.92 -20.33 2.23
C GLN A 179 -6.86 -19.89 3.26
N TYR A 180 -7.03 -18.74 3.93
CA TYR A 180 -6.05 -18.23 4.88
C TYR A 180 -5.83 -19.19 6.05
N ARG A 181 -6.93 -19.63 6.69
CA ARG A 181 -6.89 -20.50 7.86
C ARG A 181 -6.29 -21.86 7.55
N GLU A 182 -6.63 -22.42 6.40
CA GLU A 182 -6.24 -23.79 6.03
C GLU A 182 -4.82 -23.88 5.48
N LYS A 183 -4.34 -22.84 4.75
CA LYS A 183 -3.10 -22.93 3.96
C LYS A 183 -2.04 -21.90 4.28
N LEU A 184 -2.39 -20.75 4.86
CA LEU A 184 -1.46 -19.61 4.99
C LEU A 184 -1.04 -19.34 6.43
N HIS A 185 -1.96 -19.43 7.40
CA HIS A 185 -1.77 -19.01 8.80
C HIS A 185 -0.41 -19.42 9.39
N THR A 186 -0.16 -20.72 9.53
CA THR A 186 1.03 -21.25 10.20
C THR A 186 2.34 -20.89 9.48
N SER A 187 2.30 -20.83 8.15
CA SER A 187 3.47 -20.44 7.35
C SER A 187 3.78 -18.94 7.49
N PHE A 188 2.74 -18.13 7.63
CA PHE A 188 2.83 -16.67 7.70
C PHE A 188 3.37 -16.22 9.06
N GLU A 189 2.88 -16.78 10.17
CA GLU A 189 3.40 -16.45 11.51
C GLU A 189 4.89 -16.79 11.65
N ARG A 190 5.31 -17.97 11.17
CA ARG A 190 6.73 -18.35 11.17
C ARG A 190 7.57 -17.43 10.29
N PHE A 191 7.02 -16.98 9.17
CA PHE A 191 7.72 -16.09 8.25
C PHE A 191 8.05 -14.76 8.93
N PHE A 192 7.06 -14.10 9.55
CA PHE A 192 7.27 -12.81 10.22
C PHE A 192 8.32 -12.91 11.32
N ARG A 193 8.22 -13.91 12.20
CA ARG A 193 9.20 -14.14 13.27
C ARG A 193 10.63 -14.37 12.78
N ARG A 194 10.80 -14.92 11.58
CA ARG A 194 12.12 -15.26 11.01
C ARG A 194 12.63 -14.24 10.00
N LEU A 195 11.82 -13.24 9.63
CA LEU A 195 12.20 -12.21 8.67
C LEU A 195 13.43 -11.46 9.20
N PRO A 196 14.61 -11.57 8.57
CA PRO A 196 15.80 -10.88 9.03
C PRO A 196 15.77 -9.42 8.57
N VAL A 197 16.63 -8.59 9.18
CA VAL A 197 16.73 -7.15 8.89
C VAL A 197 17.26 -6.89 7.47
N ASP A 198 18.17 -7.73 6.98
CA ASP A 198 18.94 -7.56 5.75
C ASP A 198 18.33 -8.23 4.51
N LYS A 199 17.22 -8.96 4.66
CA LYS A 199 16.54 -9.65 3.53
C LYS A 199 15.07 -9.26 3.47
N PRO A 200 14.77 -8.03 3.05
CA PRO A 200 13.40 -7.65 2.82
C PRO A 200 12.83 -8.45 1.64
N VAL A 201 11.51 -8.58 1.62
CA VAL A 201 10.82 -9.35 0.59
C VAL A 201 9.77 -8.50 -0.10
N ILE A 202 9.38 -8.94 -1.28
CA ILE A 202 8.35 -8.33 -2.11
C ILE A 202 7.39 -9.38 -2.63
N ARG A 203 6.13 -9.00 -2.76
CA ARG A 203 5.09 -9.73 -3.49
C ARG A 203 4.19 -8.75 -4.21
N ASN A 204 3.39 -9.26 -5.14
CA ASN A 204 2.37 -8.46 -5.81
C ASN A 204 0.98 -8.98 -5.45
N ASN A 205 0.05 -8.05 -5.30
CA ASN A 205 -1.39 -8.30 -5.23
C ASN A 205 -2.08 -7.46 -6.30
N TYR A 206 -3.32 -7.79 -6.65
CA TYR A 206 -4.08 -6.99 -7.61
C TYR A 206 -5.58 -7.15 -7.43
N PHE A 207 -6.32 -6.15 -7.88
CA PHE A 207 -7.78 -6.11 -7.96
C PHE A 207 -8.18 -5.46 -9.27
N VAL A 208 -9.43 -5.65 -9.67
CA VAL A 208 -10.04 -4.81 -10.70
C VAL A 208 -10.97 -3.85 -9.96
N GLN A 209 -10.85 -2.57 -10.26
CA GLN A 209 -11.72 -1.54 -9.72
C GLN A 209 -12.50 -0.90 -10.87
N VAL A 210 -13.76 -0.61 -10.60
CA VAL A 210 -14.61 0.22 -11.46
C VAL A 210 -14.50 1.65 -10.95
N VAL A 211 -14.22 2.59 -11.86
CA VAL A 211 -14.17 4.03 -11.57
C VAL A 211 -15.33 4.75 -12.26
N ARG A 212 -15.67 5.96 -11.84
CA ARG A 212 -16.70 6.76 -12.52
C ARG A 212 -16.36 7.00 -14.01
N PRO A 213 -17.36 7.00 -14.91
CA PRO A 213 -17.18 7.43 -16.30
C PRO A 213 -16.64 8.86 -16.40
N GLN A 214 -15.85 9.14 -17.45
CA GLN A 214 -15.42 10.51 -17.71
C GLN A 214 -16.63 11.41 -18.08
N GLY A 215 -16.67 12.62 -17.53
CA GLY A 215 -17.67 13.63 -17.89
C GLY A 215 -18.98 13.64 -17.10
N GLN A 216 -19.17 12.77 -16.10
CA GLN A 216 -20.24 12.93 -15.11
C GLN A 216 -19.89 14.03 -14.09
N ASP A 217 -20.91 14.72 -13.56
CA ASP A 217 -20.75 15.88 -12.66
C ASP A 217 -19.93 15.50 -11.41
N ARG A 218 -18.69 16.00 -11.38
CA ARG A 218 -17.66 15.73 -10.37
C ARG A 218 -17.84 16.62 -9.13
N GLY A 219 -19.10 16.81 -8.71
CA GLY A 219 -19.59 17.93 -7.88
C GLY A 219 -18.98 18.11 -6.48
N VAL A 220 -17.86 17.44 -6.18
CA VAL A 220 -17.12 17.55 -4.92
C VAL A 220 -15.65 17.82 -5.23
N GLU A 221 -15.02 18.69 -4.45
CA GLU A 221 -13.58 19.00 -4.52
C GLU A 221 -12.70 17.72 -4.51
N ASP A 222 -13.20 16.60 -3.97
CA ASP A 222 -12.54 15.27 -3.93
C ASP A 222 -12.23 14.75 -5.33
N ASP A 223 -13.15 14.93 -6.27
CA ASP A 223 -13.04 14.40 -7.63
C ASP A 223 -12.01 15.17 -8.50
N LEU A 224 -11.56 16.35 -8.05
CA LEU A 224 -10.46 17.09 -8.67
C LEU A 224 -9.08 16.62 -8.19
N VAL A 225 -9.00 16.13 -6.95
CA VAL A 225 -7.74 15.68 -6.34
C VAL A 225 -7.50 14.18 -6.60
N ASP A 226 -8.56 13.38 -6.61
CA ASP A 226 -8.51 11.93 -6.85
C ASP A 226 -9.50 11.49 -7.96
N PRO A 227 -9.28 11.89 -9.23
CA PRO A 227 -10.23 11.64 -10.32
C PRO A 227 -10.37 10.17 -10.71
N GLU A 228 -9.40 9.32 -10.35
CA GLU A 228 -9.36 7.89 -10.69
C GLU A 228 -9.67 7.01 -9.47
N GLU A 229 -10.17 7.61 -8.38
CA GLU A 229 -10.53 6.94 -7.13
C GLU A 229 -9.39 6.06 -6.59
N LEU A 230 -8.15 6.55 -6.71
CA LEU A 230 -6.95 5.89 -6.23
C LEU A 230 -7.01 5.67 -4.72
N ALA A 231 -7.50 6.66 -3.99
CA ALA A 231 -7.49 6.66 -2.54
C ALA A 231 -8.57 5.74 -1.96
N TRP A 232 -9.80 5.89 -2.45
CA TRP A 232 -10.93 5.05 -2.10
C TRP A 232 -11.82 4.81 -3.32
N SER A 233 -12.02 3.55 -3.70
CA SER A 233 -12.89 3.19 -4.82
C SER A 233 -14.36 3.26 -4.41
N THR A 234 -14.87 4.49 -4.33
CA THR A 234 -16.27 4.77 -3.99
C THR A 234 -17.23 4.09 -4.96
N THR A 235 -16.90 4.07 -6.24
CA THR A 235 -17.72 3.47 -7.29
C THR A 235 -17.83 1.96 -7.13
N THR A 236 -16.77 1.31 -6.67
CA THR A 236 -16.76 -0.14 -6.44
C THR A 236 -17.32 -0.51 -5.06
N ASN A 237 -16.97 0.24 -4.02
CA ASN A 237 -17.18 -0.16 -2.62
C ASN A 237 -18.26 0.64 -1.89
N GLY A 238 -18.83 1.67 -2.53
CA GLY A 238 -19.68 2.67 -1.87
C GLY A 238 -18.87 3.66 -1.02
N PRO A 239 -19.54 4.59 -0.32
CA PRO A 239 -18.89 5.58 0.54
C PRO A 239 -18.02 4.94 1.62
N GLU A 240 -16.79 5.42 1.80
CA GLU A 240 -15.83 4.86 2.77
C GLU A 240 -16.40 4.82 4.20
N GLY A 241 -17.18 5.84 4.57
CA GLY A 241 -17.83 5.93 5.87
C GLY A 241 -18.75 4.75 6.20
N GLU A 242 -19.42 4.22 5.17
CA GLU A 242 -20.46 3.18 5.27
C GLU A 242 -19.95 1.78 4.91
N PHE A 243 -18.68 1.69 4.50
CA PHE A 243 -18.08 0.43 4.09
C PHE A 243 -18.17 -0.65 5.19
N ALA A 244 -18.56 -1.86 4.79
CA ALA A 244 -18.48 -3.05 5.61
C ALA A 244 -17.91 -4.19 4.76
N HIS A 245 -16.92 -4.90 5.30
CA HIS A 245 -16.30 -6.01 4.60
C HIS A 245 -17.31 -7.12 4.29
N GLY A 246 -17.42 -7.48 3.01
CA GLY A 246 -18.26 -8.57 2.54
C GLY A 246 -19.70 -8.18 2.21
N HIS A 247 -20.19 -7.00 2.63
CA HIS A 247 -21.53 -6.53 2.30
C HIS A 247 -21.59 -5.00 2.25
N PRO A 248 -21.82 -4.35 1.09
CA PRO A 248 -22.16 -2.94 1.11
C PRO A 248 -23.51 -2.77 1.83
N ALA A 249 -23.59 -1.86 2.81
CA ALA A 249 -24.84 -1.58 3.56
C ALA A 249 -25.96 -1.08 2.64
N HIS A 250 -25.58 -0.41 1.54
CA HIS A 250 -26.40 -0.08 0.40
C HIS A 250 -25.60 -0.44 -0.85
N PRO A 251 -26.07 -1.35 -1.73
CA PRO A 251 -25.44 -1.48 -3.03
C PRO A 251 -25.55 -0.11 -3.69
N PRO A 252 -24.44 0.53 -4.11
CA PRO A 252 -24.54 1.71 -4.94
C PRO A 252 -25.45 1.37 -6.14
N GLU A 253 -26.15 2.36 -6.71
CA GLU A 253 -26.67 2.19 -8.07
C GLU A 253 -25.55 1.54 -8.90
N ARG A 254 -25.85 0.38 -9.50
CA ARG A 254 -24.79 -0.43 -10.11
C ARG A 254 -23.99 0.46 -11.04
N PRO A 255 -22.67 0.59 -10.83
CA PRO A 255 -21.88 1.52 -11.60
C PRO A 255 -21.94 1.11 -13.07
N LEU A 256 -21.84 2.09 -13.96
CA LEU A 256 -21.71 1.80 -15.38
C LEU A 256 -20.38 1.10 -15.62
N VAL A 257 -20.44 -0.19 -15.92
CA VAL A 257 -19.25 -0.99 -16.22
C VAL A 257 -19.04 -1.03 -17.73
N SER A 258 -17.87 -0.58 -18.18
CA SER A 258 -17.39 -0.64 -19.55
C SER A 258 -15.87 -0.79 -19.54
N SER A 259 -15.25 -1.06 -20.68
CA SER A 259 -13.78 -1.10 -20.77
C SER A 259 -13.12 0.20 -20.29
N GLU A 260 -13.76 1.34 -20.55
CA GLU A 260 -13.30 2.68 -20.15
C GLU A 260 -13.32 2.89 -18.64
N THR A 261 -14.28 2.30 -17.92
CA THR A 261 -14.41 2.46 -16.46
C THR A 261 -13.63 1.42 -15.66
N LEU A 262 -13.01 0.45 -16.32
CA LEU A 262 -12.21 -0.58 -15.65
C LEU A 262 -10.76 -0.15 -15.48
N ARG A 263 -10.24 -0.38 -14.27
CA ARG A 263 -8.82 -0.26 -13.95
C ARG A 263 -8.31 -1.56 -13.34
N LEU A 264 -7.09 -1.93 -13.73
CA LEU A 264 -6.30 -2.88 -12.95
C LEU A 264 -5.62 -2.09 -11.82
N ARG A 265 -6.01 -2.39 -10.59
CA ARG A 265 -5.30 -1.93 -9.39
C ARG A 265 -4.27 -2.98 -9.02
N THR A 266 -3.00 -2.63 -9.00
CA THR A 266 -1.93 -3.54 -8.55
C THR A 266 -1.27 -2.97 -7.30
N GLU A 267 -0.84 -3.86 -6.41
CA GLU A 267 -0.19 -3.50 -5.17
C GLU A 267 1.15 -4.22 -5.11
N ARG A 268 2.22 -3.45 -5.21
CA ARG A 268 3.58 -3.89 -4.96
C ARG A 268 3.81 -3.79 -3.45
N GLN A 269 3.90 -4.96 -2.82
CA GLN A 269 3.83 -5.10 -1.38
C GLN A 269 5.18 -5.56 -0.83
N THR A 270 5.81 -4.76 0.02
CA THR A 270 7.12 -5.08 0.59
C THR A 270 7.02 -5.35 2.09
N LEU A 271 7.87 -6.24 2.60
CA LEU A 271 8.02 -6.50 4.03
C LEU A 271 9.48 -6.38 4.42
N ARG A 272 9.75 -5.53 5.43
CA ARG A 272 11.09 -5.28 5.96
C ARG A 272 11.06 -5.21 7.48
N ARG A 273 12.01 -5.86 8.15
CA ARG A 273 12.23 -5.62 9.59
C ARG A 273 13.10 -4.39 9.80
N LEU A 274 12.64 -3.49 10.66
CA LEU A 274 13.37 -2.29 11.07
C LEU A 274 14.47 -2.65 12.10
N PRO A 275 15.72 -2.18 11.91
CA PRO A 275 16.89 -2.61 12.69
C PRO A 275 16.88 -2.25 14.19
N LEU A 276 16.30 -1.11 14.58
CA LEU A 276 16.34 -0.58 15.95
C LEU A 276 15.12 -1.03 16.77
N SER A 277 13.92 -0.85 16.24
CA SER A 277 12.67 -1.20 16.91
C SER A 277 12.30 -2.68 16.77
N GLY A 278 12.85 -3.37 15.76
CA GLY A 278 12.49 -4.75 15.43
C GLY A 278 11.09 -4.91 14.82
N ALA A 279 10.35 -3.83 14.64
CA ALA A 279 9.04 -3.83 14.00
C ALA A 279 9.16 -4.25 12.53
N VAL A 280 8.10 -4.83 11.98
CA VAL A 280 8.01 -5.14 10.54
C VAL A 280 7.22 -4.03 9.86
N LEU A 281 7.86 -3.38 8.89
CA LEU A 281 7.21 -2.47 7.96
C LEU A 281 6.61 -3.28 6.81
N PHE A 282 5.34 -3.01 6.54
CA PHE A 282 4.63 -3.39 5.32
C PHE A 282 4.39 -2.14 4.50
N THR A 283 4.94 -2.08 3.28
CA THR A 283 4.63 -1.01 2.33
C THR A 283 3.70 -1.53 1.24
N ILE A 284 2.79 -0.69 0.78
CA ILE A 284 1.81 -1.03 -0.26
C ILE A 284 1.85 0.07 -1.31
N ARG A 285 2.70 -0.09 -2.33
CA ARG A 285 2.72 0.78 -3.51
C ARG A 285 1.58 0.38 -4.44
N THR A 286 0.59 1.24 -4.56
CA THR A 286 -0.60 1.01 -5.39
C THR A 286 -0.43 1.63 -6.77
N TYR A 287 -0.64 0.89 -7.84
CA TYR A 287 -0.77 1.41 -9.21
C TYR A 287 -2.19 1.20 -9.72
N VAL A 288 -2.74 2.18 -10.43
CA VAL A 288 -4.06 2.09 -11.06
C VAL A 288 -3.87 2.33 -12.55
N ILE A 289 -4.19 1.33 -13.38
CA ILE A 289 -3.92 1.36 -14.82
C ILE A 289 -5.21 1.07 -15.61
N PRO A 290 -5.58 1.89 -16.61
CA PRO A 290 -6.67 1.60 -17.54
C PRO A 290 -6.55 0.23 -18.19
N ILE A 291 -7.63 -0.56 -18.16
CA ILE A 291 -7.67 -1.85 -18.88
C ILE A 291 -7.43 -1.65 -20.37
N GLU A 292 -7.95 -0.57 -20.96
CA GLU A 292 -7.73 -0.25 -22.37
C GLU A 292 -6.27 0.07 -22.69
N GLN A 293 -5.51 0.59 -21.72
CA GLN A 293 -4.07 0.81 -21.89
C GLN A 293 -3.34 -0.53 -21.86
N LEU A 294 -3.64 -1.38 -20.88
CA LEU A 294 -3.05 -2.71 -20.78
C LEU A 294 -3.39 -3.59 -21.99
N ALA A 295 -4.58 -3.42 -22.57
CA ALA A 295 -5.01 -4.21 -23.72
C ALA A 295 -4.22 -3.90 -25.01
N LYS A 296 -3.48 -2.79 -25.04
CA LYS A 296 -2.56 -2.45 -26.15
C LYS A 296 -1.26 -3.24 -26.10
N GLU A 297 -0.89 -3.77 -24.93
CA GLU A 297 0.36 -4.50 -24.74
C GLU A 297 0.30 -5.89 -25.40
N PRO A 298 1.30 -6.27 -26.22
CA PRO A 298 1.34 -7.57 -26.89
C PRO A 298 1.14 -8.77 -25.96
N GLY A 299 0.12 -9.58 -26.25
CA GLY A 299 -0.24 -10.80 -25.54
C GLY A 299 -0.83 -10.59 -24.14
N VAL A 300 -0.84 -9.37 -23.61
CA VAL A 300 -1.44 -9.08 -22.29
C VAL A 300 -2.95 -9.38 -22.26
N PRO A 301 -3.76 -9.01 -23.27
CA PRO A 301 -5.19 -9.32 -23.25
C PRO A 301 -5.49 -10.81 -23.07
N ALA A 302 -4.84 -11.66 -23.87
CA ALA A 302 -5.04 -13.11 -23.84
C ALA A 302 -4.65 -13.71 -22.47
N ARG A 303 -3.48 -13.35 -21.95
CA ARG A 303 -3.02 -13.83 -20.63
C ARG A 303 -3.92 -13.36 -19.49
N MET A 304 -4.36 -12.12 -19.53
CA MET A 304 -5.24 -11.56 -18.49
C MET A 304 -6.62 -12.22 -18.51
N ALA A 305 -7.21 -12.42 -19.70
CA ALA A 305 -8.49 -13.13 -19.84
C ALA A 305 -8.39 -14.58 -19.36
N SER A 306 -7.30 -15.28 -19.72
CA SER A 306 -7.02 -16.64 -19.25
C SER A 306 -6.89 -16.69 -17.71
N ALA A 307 -6.16 -15.74 -17.11
CA ALA A 307 -6.01 -15.66 -15.67
C ALA A 307 -7.36 -15.46 -14.94
N VAL A 308 -8.20 -14.54 -15.41
CA VAL A 308 -9.53 -14.28 -14.82
C VAL A 308 -10.47 -15.49 -14.94
N ARG A 309 -10.38 -16.27 -16.01
CA ARG A 309 -11.13 -17.53 -16.18
C ARG A 309 -10.65 -18.65 -15.25
N SER A 310 -9.38 -18.62 -14.86
CA SER A 310 -8.77 -19.67 -14.03
C SER A 310 -9.02 -19.53 -12.52
N TRP A 311 -9.67 -18.44 -12.08
CA TRP A 311 -9.93 -18.21 -10.67
C TRP A 311 -10.87 -19.26 -10.06
N PRO A 312 -10.51 -19.85 -8.91
CA PRO A 312 -11.46 -20.62 -8.11
C PRO A 312 -12.60 -19.71 -7.63
N GLU A 313 -13.82 -20.26 -7.47
CA GLU A 313 -15.02 -19.53 -7.04
C GLU A 313 -14.78 -18.61 -5.83
N SER A 314 -14.11 -19.12 -4.78
CA SER A 314 -13.75 -18.32 -3.60
C SER A 314 -12.92 -17.06 -3.91
N VAL A 315 -12.08 -17.09 -4.94
CA VAL A 315 -11.29 -15.93 -5.41
C VAL A 315 -12.15 -15.02 -6.29
N GLU A 316 -13.05 -15.58 -7.09
CA GLU A 316 -13.99 -14.81 -7.90
C GLU A 316 -14.89 -13.92 -7.04
N THR A 317 -15.51 -14.50 -6.00
CA THR A 317 -16.33 -13.76 -5.04
C THR A 317 -15.49 -12.73 -4.30
N TYR A 318 -14.32 -13.11 -3.80
CA TYR A 318 -13.43 -12.20 -3.07
C TYR A 318 -12.95 -11.01 -3.90
N LYS A 319 -12.74 -11.20 -5.21
CA LYS A 319 -12.33 -10.13 -6.15
C LYS A 319 -13.51 -9.42 -6.81
N GLY A 320 -14.75 -9.72 -6.42
CA GLY A 320 -15.94 -9.06 -6.96
C GLY A 320 -16.20 -9.33 -8.44
N LYS A 321 -15.83 -10.52 -8.95
CA LYS A 321 -15.95 -10.86 -10.38
C LYS A 321 -17.36 -10.70 -10.93
N GLU A 322 -18.38 -10.86 -10.10
CA GLU A 322 -19.79 -10.65 -10.47
C GLU A 322 -20.09 -9.23 -10.99
N LEU A 323 -19.31 -8.23 -10.58
CA LEU A 323 -19.51 -6.84 -10.97
C LEU A 323 -19.02 -6.54 -12.39
N TYR A 324 -17.87 -7.11 -12.79
CA TYR A 324 -17.16 -6.71 -14.01
C TYR A 324 -16.72 -7.87 -14.91
N GLY A 325 -16.80 -9.11 -14.44
CA GLY A 325 -16.08 -10.25 -14.99
C GLY A 325 -16.40 -10.56 -16.45
N SER A 326 -17.69 -10.55 -16.83
CA SER A 326 -18.11 -10.77 -18.22
C SER A 326 -17.59 -9.67 -19.15
N ILE A 327 -17.84 -8.41 -18.79
CA ILE A 327 -17.44 -7.24 -19.58
C ILE A 327 -15.92 -7.18 -19.77
N LEU A 328 -15.16 -7.46 -18.71
CA LEU A 328 -13.71 -7.50 -18.75
C LEU A 328 -13.21 -8.59 -19.71
N VAL A 329 -13.73 -9.82 -19.56
CA VAL A 329 -13.27 -10.96 -20.37
C VAL A 329 -13.65 -10.78 -21.84
N ASP A 330 -14.88 -10.34 -22.14
CA ASP A 330 -15.34 -10.11 -23.51
C ASP A 330 -14.50 -9.03 -24.21
N TYR A 331 -14.17 -7.94 -23.51
CA TYR A 331 -13.29 -6.90 -24.04
C TYR A 331 -11.87 -7.42 -24.31
N LEU A 332 -11.27 -8.13 -23.35
CA LEU A 332 -9.91 -8.67 -23.50
C LEU A 332 -9.80 -9.70 -24.62
N ASP A 333 -10.82 -10.55 -24.81
CA ASP A 333 -10.87 -11.50 -25.91
C ASP A 333 -10.92 -10.81 -27.27
N LYS A 334 -11.75 -9.77 -27.39
CA LYS A 334 -11.81 -8.96 -28.61
C LYS A 334 -10.43 -8.37 -28.93
N CYS A 335 -9.77 -7.77 -27.95
CA CYS A 335 -8.42 -7.23 -28.13
C CYS A 335 -7.39 -8.32 -28.46
N ALA A 336 -7.48 -9.51 -27.84
CA ALA A 336 -6.61 -10.64 -28.14
C ALA A 336 -6.78 -11.12 -29.58
N GLN A 337 -8.01 -11.20 -30.07
CA GLN A 337 -8.32 -11.55 -31.45
C GLN A 337 -7.75 -10.51 -32.42
N GLU A 338 -7.97 -9.22 -32.17
CA GLU A 338 -7.40 -8.13 -32.98
C GLU A 338 -5.86 -8.14 -32.99
N GLN A 339 -5.22 -8.50 -31.87
CA GLN A 339 -3.75 -8.70 -31.82
C GLN A 339 -3.31 -9.90 -32.67
N ALA A 340 -4.04 -11.03 -32.59
CA ALA A 340 -3.74 -12.22 -33.37
C ALA A 340 -3.91 -11.99 -34.89
N GLU A 341 -4.95 -11.28 -35.31
CA GLU A 341 -5.19 -10.89 -36.71
C GLU A 341 -4.08 -9.99 -37.27
N ARG A 342 -3.47 -9.14 -36.43
CA ARG A 342 -2.29 -8.33 -36.77
C ARG A 342 -0.98 -9.11 -36.76
N GLY A 343 -1.00 -10.41 -36.44
CA GLY A 343 0.19 -11.26 -36.38
C GLY A 343 1.07 -11.03 -35.15
N VAL A 344 0.55 -10.39 -34.10
CA VAL A 344 1.26 -10.26 -32.82
C VAL A 344 1.38 -11.65 -32.20
N LYS A 345 2.61 -12.15 -32.13
CA LYS A 345 2.89 -13.43 -31.46
C LYS A 345 3.14 -13.19 -29.98
N GLU A 346 2.58 -14.03 -29.12
CA GLU A 346 3.01 -14.10 -27.73
C GLU A 346 4.51 -14.43 -27.71
N ASP A 347 5.26 -13.70 -26.89
CA ASP A 347 6.64 -14.05 -26.60
C ASP A 347 6.64 -15.24 -25.63
N PRO A 348 7.04 -16.45 -26.06
CA PRO A 348 7.04 -17.62 -25.18
C PRO A 348 8.06 -17.51 -24.05
N ALA A 349 9.00 -16.55 -24.10
CA ALA A 349 9.92 -16.27 -23.00
C ALA A 349 9.28 -15.44 -21.86
N LYS A 350 8.12 -14.81 -22.11
CA LYS A 350 7.33 -14.07 -21.11
C LYS A 350 6.18 -14.91 -20.56
N SER A 351 6.47 -16.15 -20.18
CA SER A 351 5.48 -17.02 -19.55
C SER A 351 5.30 -16.60 -18.09
N TYR A 352 4.07 -16.23 -17.71
CA TYR A 352 3.75 -15.86 -16.33
C TYR A 352 4.21 -16.96 -15.33
N PRO A 353 4.90 -16.60 -14.23
CA PRO A 353 5.07 -15.25 -13.69
C PRO A 353 6.47 -14.65 -13.98
N PHE A 354 7.04 -14.87 -15.18
CA PHE A 354 8.35 -14.34 -15.57
C PHE A 354 8.26 -13.54 -16.87
#